data_AF-A0A838RAR5-F1
#
_entry.id   AF-A0A838RAR5-F1
#
_cell.length_a   1.000
_cell.length_b   1.000
_cell.length_c   1.000
_cell.angle_alpha   90.00
_cell.angle_beta   90.00
_cell.angle_gamma   90.00
#
_symmetry.space_group_name_H-M   'P 1'
#
loop_
_entity.id
_entity.type
_entity.pdbx_description
1 polymer ?
#
loop_
_entity_poly.entity_id
_entity_poly.type
_entity_poly.pdbx_seq_one_letter_code
_entity_poly.pdbx_strand_id
1 'polypeptide(L)' 'MEALEQSRSESQRREVPSIVALAEAVGIHPITMSNIANNHVTRFNLETGAAIIDEMRRRGFPMEAHDLIAYRPAEAQEE' A
#
# COMPACT_ATOMS: atom_id res chain seq x y z
N MET A 1 -12.34 -5.95 13.53
CA MET A 1 -10.87 -5.88 13.67
C MET A 1 -10.41 -4.53 14.24
N GLU A 2 -10.92 -3.39 13.76
CA GLU A 2 -10.59 -2.05 14.30
C GLU A 2 -10.90 -1.84 15.79
N ALA A 3 -12.08 -2.26 16.26
CA ALA A 3 -12.48 -2.08 17.66
C ALA A 3 -11.55 -2.80 18.68
N LEU A 4 -10.90 -3.89 18.25
CA LEU A 4 -9.93 -4.65 19.06
C LEU A 4 -8.58 -3.92 19.17
N GLU A 5 -8.07 -3.33 18.10
CA GLU A 5 -6.83 -2.55 18.13
C GLU A 5 -7.02 -1.22 18.90
N GLN A 6 -8.19 -0.59 18.82
CA GLN A 6 -8.49 0.62 19.61
C GLN A 6 -8.51 0.35 21.13
N SER A 7 -8.88 -0.87 21.53
CA SER A 7 -8.93 -1.30 22.94
C SER A 7 -7.55 -1.62 23.54
N ARG A 8 -6.51 -1.72 22.71
CA ARG A 8 -5.12 -1.89 23.15
C ARG A 8 -4.53 -0.54 23.55
N SER A 9 -3.64 -0.55 24.55
CA SER A 9 -2.85 0.65 24.90
C SER A 9 -2.08 1.15 23.68
N GLU A 10 -1.80 2.45 23.57
CA GLU A 10 -1.11 3.01 22.39
C GLU A 10 0.19 2.26 22.04
N SER A 11 0.91 1.79 23.06
CA SER A 11 2.13 0.97 22.94
C SER A 11 1.93 -0.46 22.45
N GLN A 12 0.68 -0.96 22.41
CA GLN A 12 0.31 -2.31 21.96
C GLN A 12 -0.47 -2.30 20.64
N ARG A 13 -0.74 -1.11 20.09
CA ARG A 13 -1.36 -0.96 18.77
C ARG A 13 -0.34 -1.34 17.70
N ARG A 14 -0.82 -2.02 16.66
CA ARG A 14 0.00 -2.31 15.49
C ARG A 14 0.48 -0.99 14.87
N GLU A 15 1.79 -0.84 14.72
CA GLU A 15 2.38 0.36 14.13
C GLU A 15 2.04 0.41 12.63
N VAL A 16 1.27 1.42 12.23
CA VAL A 16 0.96 1.65 10.81
C VAL A 16 2.19 2.29 10.17
N PRO A 17 2.77 1.69 9.11
CA PRO A 17 3.93 2.25 8.45
C PRO A 17 3.60 3.61 7.86
N SER A 18 4.50 4.58 8.06
CA SER A 18 4.47 5.83 7.30
C SER A 18 4.86 5.58 5.84
N ILE A 19 4.48 6.48 4.94
CA ILE A 19 4.88 6.44 3.51
C ILE A 19 6.41 6.40 3.37
N VAL A 20 7.13 7.16 4.20
CA VAL A 20 8.61 7.20 4.18
C VAL A 20 9.18 5.85 4.62
N ALA A 21 8.69 5.29 5.74
CA ALA A 21 9.18 4.01 6.25
C ALA A 21 8.90 2.84 5.28
N LEU A 22 7.78 2.88 4.56
CA LEU A 22 7.45 1.88 3.55
C LEU A 22 8.30 2.05 2.29
N ALA A 23 8.54 3.30 1.85
CA ALA A 23 9.40 3.60 0.71
C ALA A 23 10.86 3.16 0.95
N GLU A 24 11.39 3.41 2.14
CA GLU A 24 12.72 2.96 2.56
C GLU A 24 12.82 1.43 2.57
N ALA A 25 11.82 0.74 3.12
CA ALA A 25 11.80 -0.72 3.17
C ALA A 25 11.74 -1.38 1.79
N VAL A 26 11.04 -0.76 0.84
CA VAL A 26 10.89 -1.25 -0.55
C VAL A 26 12.02 -0.74 -1.46
N GLY A 27 12.85 0.20 -1.00
CA GLY A 27 13.97 0.74 -1.77
C GLY A 27 13.56 1.71 -2.89
N ILE A 28 12.47 2.47 -2.70
CA ILE A 28 12.01 3.48 -3.67
C ILE A 28 11.98 4.88 -3.05
N HIS A 29 11.91 5.91 -3.89
CA HIS A 29 11.81 7.29 -3.41
C HIS A 29 10.45 7.53 -2.70
N PRO A 30 10.40 8.27 -1.56
CA PRO A 30 9.16 8.55 -0.84
C PRO A 30 8.06 9.20 -1.69
N ILE A 31 8.43 10.08 -2.63
CA ILE A 31 7.48 10.68 -3.59
C ILE A 31 6.84 9.61 -4.48
N THR A 32 7.60 8.61 -4.93
CA THR A 32 7.06 7.52 -5.74
C THR A 32 6.04 6.70 -4.93
N MET A 33 6.36 6.37 -3.68
CA MET A 33 5.42 5.68 -2.79
C MET A 33 4.16 6.50 -2.54
N SER A 34 4.31 7.82 -2.31
CA SER A 34 3.18 8.74 -2.17
C SER A 34 2.30 8.75 -3.43
N ASN A 35 2.91 8.80 -4.62
CA ASN A 35 2.16 8.76 -5.88
C ASN A 35 1.42 7.43 -6.05
N ILE A 36 2.02 6.30 -5.68
CA ILE A 36 1.36 4.98 -5.71
C ILE A 36 0.15 4.99 -4.77
N ALA A 37 0.33 5.38 -3.52
CA ALA A 37 -0.72 5.40 -2.50
C ALA A 37 -1.90 6.33 -2.88
N ASN A 38 -1.62 7.41 -3.61
CA ASN A 38 -2.62 8.36 -4.08
C ASN A 38 -3.13 8.08 -5.50
N ASN A 39 -2.76 6.94 -6.11
CA ASN A 39 -3.15 6.59 -7.48
C ASN A 39 -2.75 7.65 -8.55
N HIS A 40 -1.62 8.33 -8.34
CA HIS A 40 -1.03 9.32 -9.25
C HIS A 40 0.09 8.73 -10.12
N VAL A 41 0.06 7.41 -10.36
CA VAL A 41 1.06 6.72 -11.18
C VAL A 41 0.50 6.39 -12.57
N THR A 42 1.27 6.71 -13.61
CA THR A 42 0.93 6.37 -15.01
C THR A 42 1.54 5.04 -15.44
N ARG A 43 2.59 4.59 -14.72
CA ARG A 43 3.28 3.32 -14.92
C ARG A 43 3.55 2.70 -13.57
N PHE A 44 3.38 1.39 -13.46
CA PHE A 44 3.54 0.67 -12.21
C PHE A 44 4.40 -0.57 -12.43
N ASN A 45 5.50 -0.70 -11.67
CA ASN A 45 6.36 -1.87 -11.69
C ASN A 45 5.77 -2.95 -10.78
N LEU A 46 5.51 -4.13 -11.32
CA LEU A 46 4.96 -5.26 -10.58
C LEU A 46 5.90 -5.79 -9.48
N GLU A 47 7.22 -5.72 -9.68
CA GLU A 47 8.20 -6.11 -8.65
C GLU A 47 8.12 -5.19 -7.44
N THR A 48 7.97 -3.88 -7.67
CA THR A 48 7.73 -2.90 -6.61
C THR A 48 6.41 -3.19 -5.90
N GLY A 49 5.36 -3.56 -6.63
CA GLY A 49 4.09 -3.95 -6.04
C GLY A 49 4.17 -5.19 -5.16
N ALA A 50 4.88 -6.23 -5.62
CA ALA A 50 5.12 -7.44 -4.83
C ALA A 50 5.86 -7.11 -3.52
N ALA A 51 6.91 -6.28 -3.59
CA ALA A 51 7.67 -5.86 -2.43
C ALA A 51 6.82 -5.05 -1.42
N ILE A 52 5.92 -4.18 -1.89
CA ILE A 52 4.97 -3.45 -1.03
C ILE A 52 4.04 -4.42 -0.29
N ILE A 53 3.45 -5.36 -1.02
CA ILE A 53 2.52 -6.36 -0.46
C ILE A 53 3.23 -7.22 0.58
N ASP A 54 4.42 -7.73 0.26
CA ASP A 54 5.20 -8.57 1.16
C ASP A 54 5.62 -7.82 2.42
N GLU A 55 6.01 -6.55 2.31
CA GLU A 55 6.38 -5.72 3.45
C GLU A 55 5.17 -5.42 4.36
N MET A 56 4.00 -5.14 3.78
CA MET A 56 2.77 -4.94 4.54
C MET A 56 2.35 -6.23 5.27
N ARG A 57 2.42 -7.38 4.59
CA ARG A 57 2.16 -8.71 5.18
C ARG A 57 3.13 -9.02 6.31
N ARG A 58 4.42 -8.73 6.14
CA ARG A 58 5.46 -8.90 7.17
C ARG A 58 5.18 -8.07 8.43
N ARG A 59 4.59 -6.88 8.26
CA ARG A 59 4.13 -6.01 9.36
C ARG A 59 2.78 -6.43 9.94
N GLY A 60 2.21 -7.54 9.45
CA GLY A 60 0.96 -8.10 9.91
C GLY A 60 -0.28 -7.47 9.28
N PHE A 61 -0.16 -6.68 8.21
CA PHE A 61 -1.31 -6.17 7.47
C PHE A 61 -1.63 -7.15 6.33
N PRO A 62 -2.78 -7.86 6.37
CA PRO A 62 -3.17 -8.75 5.29
C PRO A 62 -3.51 -7.89 4.08
N MET A 63 -2.60 -7.87 3.10
CA MET A 63 -2.74 -7.14 1.85
C MET A 63 -2.75 -8.14 0.70
N GLU A 64 -3.69 -7.96 -0.22
CA GLU A 64 -3.81 -8.71 -1.48
C GLU A 64 -3.52 -7.80 -2.67
N ALA A 65 -3.28 -8.38 -3.85
CA ALA A 65 -2.93 -7.61 -5.04
C ALA A 65 -4.01 -6.57 -5.43
N HIS A 66 -5.29 -6.90 -5.21
CA HIS A 66 -6.41 -6.01 -5.51
C HIS A 66 -6.51 -4.81 -4.55
N ASP A 67 -5.89 -4.89 -3.37
CA ASP A 67 -5.80 -3.76 -2.45
C ASP A 67 -4.81 -2.70 -2.94
N LEU A 68 -3.83 -3.12 -3.76
CA LEU A 68 -2.82 -2.22 -4.34
C LEU A 68 -3.20 -1.73 -5.74
N ILE A 69 -3.73 -2.62 -6.58
CA ILE A 69 -4.01 -2.35 -7.99
C ILE A 69 -5.36 -2.93 -8.37
N ALA A 70 -6.21 -2.10 -8.95
CA ALA A 70 -7.46 -2.53 -9.57
C ALA A 70 -7.41 -2.23 -11.07
N TYR A 71 -7.69 -3.23 -11.90
CA TYR A 71 -7.92 -3.00 -13.32
C TYR A 71 -9.23 -2.26 -13.50
N ARG A 72 -9.18 -1.08 -14.13
CA ARG A 72 -10.35 -0.40 -14.66
C ARG A 72 -10.25 -0.46 -16.17
N PRO A 73 -11.15 -1.18 -16.85
CA PRO A 73 -11.22 -1.09 -18.30
C PRO A 73 -11.43 0.38 -18.66
N ALA A 74 -10.78 0.85 -19.73
CA ALA A 74 -11.18 2.10 -20.32
C ALA A 74 -12.67 1.94 -20.66
N GLU A 75 -13.53 2.77 -20.06
CA GLU A 75 -14.89 2.90 -20.56
C GLU A 75 -14.74 3.07 -22.06
N ALA A 76 -15.33 2.16 -22.85
CA ALA A 76 -15.42 2.34 -24.27
C ALA A 76 -15.97 3.75 -24.44
N GLN A 77 -15.12 4.66 -24.93
CA GLN A 77 -15.54 6.00 -25.25
C GLN A 77 -16.54 5.78 -26.39
N GLU A 78 -17.82 5.65 -26.05
CA GLU A 78 -18.90 5.68 -27.02
C GLU A 78 -18.79 7.06 -27.67
N GLU A 79 -18.32 7.06 -28.92
CA GLU A 79 -18.23 8.20 -29.83
C GLU A 79 -19.59 8.87 -30.07
#